data_AF-A0A957TCA7-F1
#
_entry.id   AF-A0A957TCA7-F1
#
_cell.length_a   1.000
_cell.length_b   1.000
_cell.length_c   1.000
_cell.angle_alpha   90.00
_cell.angle_beta   90.00
_cell.angle_gamma   90.00
#
_symmetry.space_group_name_H-M   'P 1'
#
loop_
_entity.id
_entity.type
_entity.pdbx_description
1 polymer ?
#
loop_
_entity_poly.entity_id
_entity_poly.type
_entity_poly.pdbx_seq_one_letter_code
_entity_poly.pdbx_strand_id
1 'polypeptide(L)'
;DNSASIILLTDGENNMNPDPVTAALFAAERGVRIHTIAVGSTAGTQLTVNGFTVFTQVDEAALKQISELTKGTYFNAQSEDDLREVYKEIEPQLRVKQEETEITAVFAGVSIFLLLIGGILSLLWFGRVP
;
A
#
# COMPACT_ATOMS: atom_id res chain seq x y z
N ASP A 1 -17.44 -0.19 -3.18
CA ASP A 1 -16.39 -1.16 -3.55
C ASP A 1 -15.05 -0.79 -2.94
N ASN A 2 -14.66 -1.48 -1.87
CA ASN A 2 -13.36 -1.32 -1.24
C ASN A 2 -12.48 -2.49 -1.67
N SER A 3 -11.79 -2.35 -2.81
CA SER A 3 -10.86 -3.37 -3.31
C SER A 3 -9.52 -3.21 -2.59
N ALA A 4 -9.37 -3.88 -1.44
CA ALA A 4 -8.11 -3.96 -0.72
C ALA A 4 -7.28 -5.15 -1.23
N SER A 5 -5.97 -4.95 -1.36
CA SER A 5 -5.00 -5.98 -1.73
C SER A 5 -3.83 -5.95 -0.76
N ILE A 6 -3.27 -7.11 -0.44
CA ILE A 6 -2.10 -7.30 0.42
C ILE A 6 -0.99 -7.93 -0.44
N ILE A 7 0.23 -7.43 -0.29
CA ILE A 7 1.43 -8.06 -0.84
C ILE A 7 2.19 -8.66 0.35
N LEU A 8 2.28 -9.98 0.38
CA LEU A 8 3.01 -10.75 1.39
C LEU A 8 4.37 -11.14 0.83
N LEU A 9 5.45 -10.68 1.45
CA LEU A 9 6.83 -11.03 1.11
C LEU A 9 7.41 -11.87 2.25
N THR A 10 7.94 -13.06 1.96
CA THR A 10 8.55 -13.93 2.98
C THR A 10 9.77 -14.69 2.47
N ASP A 11 10.71 -14.95 3.37
CA ASP A 11 11.97 -15.66 3.14
C ASP A 11 12.04 -17.04 3.81
N GLY A 12 10.94 -17.54 4.37
CA GLY A 12 10.93 -18.85 5.04
C GLY A 12 9.55 -19.37 5.41
N GLU A 13 9.54 -20.41 6.24
CA GLU A 13 8.32 -21.04 6.74
C GLU A 13 7.71 -20.27 7.92
N ASN A 14 6.41 -20.48 8.14
CA ASN A 14 5.74 -19.96 9.32
C ASN A 14 6.26 -20.64 10.59
N ASN A 15 6.65 -19.84 11.59
CA ASN A 15 7.26 -20.32 12.84
C ASN A 15 6.34 -20.18 14.06
N MET A 16 5.16 -19.56 13.93
CA MET A 16 4.24 -19.30 15.05
C MET A 16 2.77 -19.38 14.64
N ASN A 17 1.90 -19.62 15.63
CA ASN A 17 0.45 -19.50 15.46
C ASN A 17 0.02 -18.03 15.39
N PRO A 18 -1.10 -17.71 14.71
CA PRO A 18 -2.00 -18.62 14.00
C PRO A 18 -1.45 -19.09 12.64
N ASP A 19 -1.97 -20.22 12.15
CA ASP A 19 -1.68 -20.72 10.82
C ASP A 19 -2.02 -19.67 9.73
N PRO A 20 -1.07 -19.34 8.83
CA PRO A 20 -1.24 -18.28 7.82
C PRO A 20 -2.31 -18.61 6.79
N VAL A 21 -2.59 -19.89 6.51
CA VAL A 21 -3.69 -20.29 5.62
C VAL A 21 -5.04 -19.95 6.24
N THR A 22 -5.19 -20.18 7.55
CA THR A 22 -6.37 -19.77 8.32
C THR A 22 -6.54 -18.24 8.31
N ALA A 23 -5.45 -17.47 8.46
CA ALA A 23 -5.50 -16.02 8.36
C ALA A 23 -5.93 -15.53 6.95
N ALA A 24 -5.44 -16.19 5.91
CA ALA A 24 -5.81 -15.90 4.53
C ALA A 24 -7.28 -16.17 4.23
N LEU A 25 -7.87 -17.20 4.86
CA LEU A 25 -9.31 -17.46 4.75
C LEU A 25 -10.14 -16.28 5.25
N PHE A 26 -9.81 -15.73 6.41
CA PHE A 26 -10.48 -14.53 6.94
C PHE A 26 -10.30 -13.29 6.05
N ALA A 27 -9.17 -13.17 5.36
CA ALA A 27 -8.94 -12.11 4.39
C ALA A 27 -9.81 -12.30 3.14
N ALA A 28 -9.91 -13.52 2.63
CA ALA A 28 -10.75 -13.87 1.48
C ALA A 28 -12.24 -13.57 1.75
N GLU A 29 -12.75 -13.88 2.95
CA GLU A 29 -14.11 -13.55 3.38
C GLU A 29 -14.42 -12.04 3.32
N ARG A 30 -13.39 -11.20 3.50
CA ARG A 30 -13.50 -9.74 3.44
C ARG A 30 -13.25 -9.18 2.03
N GLY A 31 -13.08 -10.06 1.04
CA GLY A 31 -12.77 -9.68 -0.33
C GLY A 31 -11.37 -9.11 -0.52
N VAL A 32 -10.45 -9.37 0.41
CA VAL A 32 -9.06 -8.94 0.34
C VAL A 32 -8.26 -9.97 -0.45
N ARG A 33 -7.56 -9.51 -1.50
CA ARG A 33 -6.66 -10.37 -2.29
C ARG A 33 -5.28 -10.36 -1.67
N ILE A 34 -4.60 -11.51 -1.63
CA ILE A 34 -3.22 -11.62 -1.12
C ILE A 34 -2.32 -12.13 -2.24
N HIS A 35 -1.37 -11.32 -2.67
CA HIS A 35 -0.29 -11.74 -3.56
C HIS A 35 0.91 -12.16 -2.70
N THR A 36 1.46 -13.34 -2.96
CA THR A 36 2.55 -13.92 -2.15
C THR A 36 3.84 -13.92 -2.96
N ILE A 37 4.93 -13.47 -2.35
CA ILE A 37 6.25 -13.39 -2.96
C ILE A 37 7.22 -14.13 -2.05
N ALA A 38 7.75 -15.25 -2.55
CA ALA A 38 8.82 -16.02 -1.92
C ALA A 38 10.18 -15.40 -2.29
N VAL A 39 11.02 -15.13 -1.29
CA VAL A 39 12.40 -14.66 -1.46
C VAL A 39 13.37 -15.72 -0.97
N GLY A 40 14.25 -16.19 -1.84
CA GLY A 40 15.27 -17.19 -1.47
C GLY A 40 15.14 -18.50 -2.24
N SER A 41 15.89 -19.51 -1.81
CA SER A 41 16.01 -20.78 -2.52
C SER A 41 14.96 -21.79 -2.06
N THR A 42 14.21 -22.36 -3.00
CA THR A 42 13.21 -23.42 -2.77
C THR A 42 13.83 -24.73 -2.29
N ALA A 43 15.11 -24.96 -2.62
CA ALA A 43 15.84 -26.13 -2.17
C ALA A 43 16.15 -26.08 -0.67
N GLY A 44 16.14 -24.88 -0.07
CA GLY A 44 16.61 -24.64 1.29
C GLY A 44 18.11 -24.91 1.42
N THR A 45 18.81 -24.09 2.20
CA THR A 45 20.12 -24.46 2.73
C THR A 45 20.07 -24.45 4.24
N GLN A 46 20.67 -25.48 4.82
CA GLN A 46 20.88 -25.54 6.26
C GLN A 46 22.07 -24.64 6.59
N LEU A 47 21.79 -23.45 7.13
CA LEU A 47 22.82 -22.52 7.56
C LEU A 47 23.06 -22.71 9.06
N THR A 48 24.30 -23.02 9.42
CA THR A 48 24.73 -23.01 10.82
C THR A 48 25.30 -21.64 11.14
N VAL A 49 24.56 -20.84 11.89
CA VAL A 49 25.00 -19.52 12.36
C VAL A 49 25.10 -19.56 13.88
N ASN A 50 26.29 -19.29 14.42
CA ASN A 50 26.54 -19.29 15.87
C ASN A 50 26.10 -20.58 16.61
N GLY A 51 26.19 -21.74 15.95
CA GLY A 51 25.79 -23.03 16.52
C GLY A 51 24.29 -23.34 16.44
N PHE A 52 23.48 -22.45 15.87
CA PHE A 52 22.07 -22.69 15.59
C PHE A 52 21.87 -23.06 14.12
N THR A 53 21.11 -24.13 13.90
CA THR A 53 20.71 -24.59 12.57
C THR A 53 19.45 -23.83 12.13
N VAL A 54 19.57 -23.00 11.10
CA VAL A 54 18.45 -22.29 10.48
C VAL A 54 18.09 -22.97 9.17
N PHE A 55 16.81 -23.34 9.02
CA PHE A 55 16.25 -23.80 7.76
C PHE A 55 15.78 -22.58 6.97
N THR A 56 16.32 -22.42 5.76
CA THR A 56 15.97 -21.32 4.83
C THR A 56 14.97 -21.77 3.76
N GLN A 57 14.28 -22.88 4.01
CA GLN A 57 13.30 -23.39 3.06
C GLN A 57 12.06 -22.52 3.13
N VAL A 58 11.57 -22.10 1.97
CA VAL A 58 10.28 -21.41 1.86
C VAL A 58 9.19 -22.45 1.67
N ASP A 59 8.10 -22.32 2.45
CA ASP A 59 6.89 -23.13 2.26
C ASP A 59 6.08 -22.61 1.06
N GLU A 60 6.52 -22.97 -0.15
CA GLU A 60 5.81 -22.60 -1.38
C GLU A 60 4.37 -23.12 -1.42
N ALA A 61 4.11 -24.28 -0.80
CA ALA A 61 2.79 -24.89 -0.84
C ALA A 61 1.78 -24.03 -0.08
N ALA A 62 2.14 -23.57 1.12
CA ALA A 62 1.32 -22.63 1.88
C ALA A 62 1.13 -21.29 1.15
N LEU A 63 2.19 -20.74 0.56
CA LEU A 63 2.12 -19.45 -0.16
C LEU A 63 1.24 -19.51 -1.40
N LYS A 64 1.30 -20.61 -2.16
CA LYS A 64 0.40 -20.87 -3.29
C LYS A 64 -1.04 -20.97 -2.80
N GLN A 65 -1.27 -21.75 -1.76
CA GLN A 65 -2.60 -21.93 -1.17
C GLN A 65 -3.23 -20.60 -0.72
N ILE A 66 -2.45 -19.73 -0.05
CA ILE A 66 -2.90 -18.40 0.38
C ILE A 66 -3.31 -17.52 -0.82
N SER A 67 -2.48 -17.50 -1.87
CA SER A 67 -2.77 -16.71 -3.07
C SER A 67 -4.00 -17.22 -3.82
N GLU A 68 -4.17 -18.54 -3.94
CA GLU A 68 -5.32 -19.16 -4.59
C GLU A 68 -6.63 -18.90 -3.83
N LEU A 69 -6.61 -19.07 -2.49
CA LEU A 69 -7.77 -18.83 -1.62
C LEU A 69 -8.28 -17.39 -1.74
N THR A 70 -7.37 -16.43 -1.85
CA THR A 70 -7.68 -15.00 -1.86
C THR A 70 -7.79 -14.42 -3.27
N LYS A 71 -7.61 -15.25 -4.31
CA LYS A 71 -7.57 -14.84 -5.72
C LYS A 71 -6.47 -13.81 -6.03
N GLY A 72 -5.34 -13.92 -5.34
CA GLY A 72 -4.10 -13.22 -5.67
C GLY A 72 -3.19 -14.09 -6.54
N THR A 73 -1.90 -13.77 -6.53
CA THR A 73 -0.88 -14.43 -7.37
C THR A 73 0.33 -14.79 -6.54
N TYR A 74 0.89 -15.97 -6.78
CA TYR A 74 2.16 -16.41 -6.19
C TYR A 74 3.33 -16.08 -7.12
N PHE A 75 4.41 -15.57 -6.55
CA PHE A 75 5.65 -15.27 -7.25
C PHE A 75 6.86 -15.83 -6.49
N ASN A 76 7.82 -16.33 -7.25
CA ASN A 76 9.13 -16.73 -6.72
C ASN A 76 10.15 -15.70 -7.20
N ALA A 77 10.61 -14.83 -6.31
CA ALA A 77 11.58 -13.80 -6.62
C ALA A 77 12.99 -14.31 -6.28
N GLN A 78 13.73 -14.72 -7.31
CA GLN A 78 15.15 -15.07 -7.17
C GLN A 78 16.06 -13.89 -7.46
N SER A 79 15.52 -12.84 -8.11
CA SER A 79 16.24 -11.64 -8.51
C SER A 79 15.43 -10.34 -8.32
N GLU A 80 16.12 -9.21 -8.35
CA GLU A 80 15.49 -7.88 -8.30
C GLU A 80 14.57 -7.61 -9.51
N ASP A 81 14.90 -8.21 -10.66
CA ASP A 81 14.10 -8.07 -11.89
C ASP A 81 12.77 -8.81 -11.77
N ASP A 82 12.74 -9.99 -11.13
CA ASP A 82 11.50 -10.73 -10.86
C ASP A 82 10.56 -9.90 -9.99
N LEU A 83 11.08 -9.27 -8.92
CA LEU A 83 10.30 -8.36 -8.07
C LEU A 83 9.71 -7.20 -8.88
N ARG A 84 10.51 -6.61 -9.78
CA ARG A 84 10.05 -5.51 -10.65
C ARG A 84 8.90 -5.94 -11.56
N GLU A 85 8.90 -7.18 -12.03
CA GLU A 85 7.83 -7.76 -12.84
C GLU A 85 6.56 -7.99 -12.01
N VAL A 86 6.70 -8.53 -10.78
CA VAL A 86 5.58 -8.66 -9.83
C VAL A 86 4.87 -7.32 -9.60
N TYR A 87 5.64 -6.27 -9.31
CA TYR A 87 5.06 -4.93 -9.06
C TYR A 87 4.39 -4.33 -10.30
N LYS A 88 4.77 -4.74 -11.51
CA LYS A 88 4.10 -4.30 -12.75
C LYS A 88 2.79 -5.05 -12.97
N GLU A 89 2.76 -6.34 -12.68
CA GLU A 89 1.57 -7.17 -12.86
C GLU A 89 0.51 -6.90 -11.79
N ILE A 90 0.94 -6.59 -10.58
CA ILE A 90 0.10 -5.97 -9.54
C ILE A 90 -0.03 -4.49 -9.87
N GLU A 91 -0.59 -4.14 -11.04
CA GLU A 91 -0.86 -2.76 -11.39
C GLU A 91 -1.91 -2.24 -10.40
N PRO A 92 -1.55 -1.39 -9.42
CA PRO A 92 -2.51 -0.94 -8.45
C PRO A 92 -3.48 -0.07 -9.22
N GLN A 93 -4.72 -0.53 -9.37
CA GLN A 93 -5.81 0.35 -9.75
C GLN A 93 -6.00 1.34 -8.60
N LEU A 94 -5.14 2.36 -8.55
CA LEU A 94 -5.19 3.47 -7.63
C LEU A 94 -6.51 4.18 -7.90
N ARG A 95 -7.54 3.79 -7.16
CA ARG A 95 -8.80 4.51 -7.17
C ARG A 95 -8.58 5.77 -6.35
N VAL A 96 -8.58 6.90 -7.04
CA VAL A 96 -8.58 8.21 -6.41
C VAL A 96 -9.81 8.28 -5.51
N LYS A 97 -9.59 8.32 -4.20
CA LYS A 97 -10.66 8.57 -3.24
C LYS A 97 -10.93 10.07 -3.25
N GLN A 98 -12.15 10.44 -3.63
CA GLN A 98 -12.59 11.83 -3.52
C GLN A 98 -12.80 12.12 -2.03
N GLU A 99 -12.03 13.07 -1.50
CA GLU A 99 -12.22 13.64 -0.18
C GLU A 99 -12.77 15.06 -0.38
N GLU A 100 -13.83 15.40 0.35
CA GLU A 100 -14.38 16.75 0.36
C GLU A 100 -13.31 17.70 0.92
N THR A 101 -12.93 18.71 0.13
CA THR A 101 -11.94 19.72 0.55
C THR A 101 -12.65 21.03 0.86
N GLU A 102 -12.33 21.62 2.01
CA GLU A 102 -12.96 22.88 2.41
C GLU A 102 -12.49 24.04 1.53
N ILE A 103 -13.43 24.66 0.82
CA ILE A 103 -13.17 25.84 -0.04
C ILE A 103 -13.17 27.17 0.74
N THR A 104 -13.45 27.13 2.05
CA THR A 104 -13.59 28.32 2.91
C THR A 104 -12.36 29.22 2.87
N ALA A 105 -11.15 28.65 2.84
CA ALA A 105 -9.91 29.42 2.79
C ALA A 105 -9.79 30.24 1.50
N VAL A 106 -10.23 29.70 0.37
CA VAL A 106 -10.22 30.39 -0.93
C VAL A 106 -11.21 31.56 -0.90
N PHE A 107 -12.43 31.33 -0.41
CA PHE A 107 -13.44 32.38 -0.28
C PHE A 107 -13.03 33.49 0.70
N ALA A 108 -12.42 33.13 1.84
CA ALA A 108 -11.88 34.09 2.79
C ALA A 108 -10.77 34.94 2.16
N GLY A 109 -9.85 34.32 1.42
CA GLY A 109 -8.79 35.02 0.68
C GLY A 109 -9.34 36.01 -0.35
N VAL A 110 -10.31 35.59 -1.17
CA VAL A 110 -10.97 36.47 -2.15
C VAL A 110 -11.69 37.64 -1.47
N SER A 111 -12.36 37.38 -0.34
CA SER A 111 -13.06 38.42 0.42
C SER A 111 -12.10 39.47 0.99
N ILE A 112 -10.99 39.04 1.58
CA ILE A 112 -9.94 39.95 2.09
C ILE A 112 -9.36 40.77 0.94
N PHE A 113 -9.08 40.15 -0.21
CA PHE A 113 -8.56 40.84 -1.38
C PHE A 113 -9.51 41.93 -1.89
N LEU A 114 -10.81 41.62 -2.00
CA LEU A 114 -11.83 42.59 -2.40
C LEU A 114 -11.97 43.74 -1.39
N LEU A 115 -11.91 43.44 -0.08
CA LEU A 115 -11.94 44.47 0.97
C LEU A 115 -10.73 45.40 0.90
N LEU A 116 -9.53 44.88 0.63
CA LEU A 116 -8.33 45.70 0.47
C LEU A 116 -8.43 46.61 -0.76
N ILE A 117 -8.89 46.07 -1.90
CA ILE A 117 -9.14 46.86 -3.11
C ILE A 117 -10.17 47.96 -2.85
N GLY A 118 -11.30 47.61 -2.22
CA GLY A 118 -12.34 48.56 -1.86
C GLY A 118 -11.83 49.65 -0.91
N GLY A 119 -11.01 49.28 0.09
CA GLY A 119 -10.38 50.23 1.02
C GLY A 119 -9.43 51.19 0.32
N ILE A 120 -8.56 50.68 -0.57
CA ILE A 120 -7.64 51.51 -1.36
C ILE A 120 -8.41 52.46 -2.28
N LEU A 121 -9.40 51.96 -3.03
CA LEU A 121 -10.25 52.78 -3.89
C LEU A 121 -11.02 53.83 -3.10
N SER A 122 -11.54 53.48 -1.92
CA SER A 122 -12.22 54.41 -1.02
C SER A 122 -11.28 55.53 -0.56
N LEU A 123 -10.04 55.20 -0.19
CA LEU A 123 -9.03 56.19 0.16
C LEU A 123 -8.64 57.07 -1.04
N LEU A 124 -8.57 56.53 -2.26
CA LEU A 124 -8.28 57.32 -3.46
C LEU A 124 -9.44 58.24 -3.87
N TRP A 125 -10.69 57.79 -3.69
CA TRP A 125 -11.88 58.54 -4.09
C TRP A 125 -12.26 59.62 -3.06
N PHE A 126 -12.20 59.28 -1.77
CA PHE A 126 -12.56 60.17 -0.67
C PHE A 126 -11.36 60.85 0.00
N GLY A 127 -10.13 60.50 -0.39
CA GLY A 127 -8.87 61.10 0.06
C GLY A 127 -8.60 62.50 -0.48
N ARG A 128 -9.63 63.32 -0.67
CA ARG A 128 -9.51 64.75 -0.40
C ARG A 128 -9.56 64.92 1.12
N VAL A 129 -8.49 64.50 1.78
CA VAL A 129 -8.22 64.88 3.16
C VAL A 129 -8.01 66.40 3.15
N PRO A 130 -8.65 67.20 4.02
CA PRO A 130 -8.28 68.60 4.18
C PRO A 130 -6.82 68.75 4.63
#